data_AF-A0A7Y5W0S8-F1
#
_entry.id   AF-A0A7Y5W0S8-F1
#
_cell.length_a   1.000
_cell.length_b   1.000
_cell.length_c   1.000
_cell.angle_alpha   90.00
_cell.angle_beta   90.00
_cell.angle_gamma   90.00
#
_symmetry.space_group_name_H-M   'P 1'
#
loop_
_entity.id
_entity.type
_entity.pdbx_description
1 polymer ?
#
loop_
_entity_poly.entity_id
_entity_poly.type
_entity_poly.pdbx_seq_one_letter_code
_entity_poly.pdbx_strand_id
1 'polypeptide(L)' 'ASQRIVFSYKIEPGPKTAEITVGGQKREIFNDTIIGYDSNGKEVVRVTVDEPTAERPGQLNSI' A
#
# COMPACT_ATOMS: atom_id res chain seq x y z
N ALA A 1 -11.64 -22.39 4.14
CA ALA A 1 -11.31 -20.94 4.09
C ALA A 1 -11.62 -20.34 5.46
N SER A 2 -10.72 -19.51 6.01
CA SER A 2 -11.01 -18.72 7.22
C SER A 2 -11.10 -17.24 6.83
N GLN A 3 -12.13 -16.56 7.33
CA GLN A 3 -12.31 -15.12 7.13
C GLN A 3 -11.85 -14.39 8.39
N ARG A 4 -11.22 -13.23 8.23
CA ARG A 4 -10.81 -12.35 9.33
C ARG A 4 -11.16 -10.91 8.98
N ILE A 5 -11.54 -10.13 9.98
CA ILE A 5 -11.81 -8.70 9.86
C ILE A 5 -10.52 -7.94 10.19
N VAL A 6 -10.17 -6.97 9.35
CA VAL A 6 -9.10 -6.00 9.62
C VAL A 6 -9.73 -4.79 10.30
N PHE A 7 -9.34 -4.52 11.55
CA PHE A 7 -9.85 -3.41 12.35
C PHE A 7 -9.01 -2.14 12.20
N SER A 8 -7.72 -2.30 11.92
CA SER A 8 -6.80 -1.20 11.64
C SER A 8 -5.68 -1.65 10.72
N TYR A 9 -4.99 -0.71 10.10
CA TYR A 9 -3.82 -1.00 9.27
C TYR A 9 -2.72 0.04 9.47
N LYS A 10 -1.48 -0.36 9.17
CA LYS A 10 -0.29 0.47 9.11
C LYS A 10 0.31 0.34 7.71
N ILE A 11 0.81 1.46 7.18
CA ILE A 11 1.65 1.47 5.98
C ILE A 11 3.09 1.68 6.42
N GLU A 12 3.98 0.80 5.98
CA GLU A 12 5.42 0.91 6.12
C GLU A 12 6.00 1.25 4.74
N PRO A 13 6.49 2.49 4.55
CA PRO A 13 7.09 2.90 3.28
C PRO A 13 8.28 2.02 2.92
N GLY A 14 8.29 1.50 1.70
CA GLY A 14 9.34 0.66 1.15
C GLY A 14 10.35 1.44 0.31
N PRO A 15 11.42 0.78 -0.13
CA PRO A 15 12.40 1.39 -1.02
C PRO A 15 11.80 1.64 -2.42
N LYS A 16 12.37 2.63 -3.13
CA LYS A 16 12.12 2.82 -4.56
C LYS A 16 12.60 1.58 -5.32
N THR A 17 11.73 0.94 -6.08
CA THR A 17 12.06 -0.23 -6.90
C THR A 17 12.24 0.11 -8.37
N ALA A 18 11.57 1.15 -8.86
CA ALA A 18 11.69 1.57 -10.26
C ALA A 18 11.37 3.06 -10.48
N GLU A 19 11.70 3.53 -11.68
CA GLU A 19 11.25 4.80 -12.24
C GLU A 19 10.67 4.53 -13.62
N ILE A 20 9.42 4.95 -13.85
CA ILE A 20 8.71 4.75 -15.12
C ILE A 20 8.27 6.10 -15.69
N THR A 21 8.16 6.18 -17.01
CA THR A 21 7.63 7.37 -17.69
C THR A 21 6.20 7.10 -18.15
N VAL A 22 5.23 7.83 -17.59
CA VAL A 22 3.80 7.74 -17.95
C VAL A 22 3.35 9.10 -18.46
N GLY A 23 2.87 9.18 -19.71
CA GLY A 23 2.41 10.45 -20.31
C GLY A 23 3.50 11.53 -20.40
N GLY A 24 4.78 11.14 -20.51
CA GLY A 24 5.91 12.07 -20.54
C GLY A 24 6.40 12.55 -19.17
N GLN A 25 5.74 12.16 -18.08
CA GLN A 25 6.16 12.45 -16.71
C GLN A 25 6.84 11.24 -16.08
N LYS A 26 7.94 11.48 -15.37
CA LYS A 26 8.61 10.46 -14.56
C LYS A 26 7.81 10.21 -13.28
N ARG A 27 7.58 8.94 -12.96
CA ARG A 27 6.94 8.46 -11.73
C ARG A 27 7.84 7.43 -11.07
N GLU A 28 7.98 7.54 -9.76
CA GLU A 28 8.73 6.59 -8.95
C GLU A 28 7.79 5.50 -8.44
N ILE A 29 8.29 4.26 -8.37
CA ILE A 29 7.57 3.11 -7.81
C ILE A 29 8.24 2.74 -6.50
N PHE A 30 7.43 2.60 -5.45
CA PHE A 30 7.86 2.17 -4.12
C PHE A 30 7.21 0.84 -3.75
N ASN A 31 7.94 0.03 -2.98
CA ASN A 31 7.51 -1.29 -2.54
C ASN A 31 6.94 -1.25 -1.12
N ASP A 32 5.86 -0.50 -0.94
CA ASP A 32 5.27 -0.25 0.37
C ASP A 32 4.61 -1.51 0.94
N THR A 33 4.68 -1.65 2.26
CA THR A 33 4.08 -2.79 2.98
C THR A 33 2.90 -2.34 3.81
N ILE A 34 1.74 -2.93 3.57
CA ILE A 34 0.51 -2.71 4.34
C ILE A 34 0.33 -3.87 5.30
N ILE A 35 0.19 -3.57 6.59
CA ILE A 35 0.00 -4.53 7.66
C ILE A 35 -1.37 -4.30 8.27
N GLY A 36 -2.25 -5.31 8.23
CA GLY A 36 -3.58 -5.26 8.82
C GLY A 36 -3.64 -5.99 10.16
N TYR A 37 -4.33 -5.39 11.12
CA TYR A 37 -4.46 -5.88 12.49
C TYR A 37 -5.91 -6.23 12.83
N ASP A 38 -6.11 -7.23 13.69
CA ASP A 38 -7.41 -7.54 14.29
C ASP A 38 -7.74 -6.59 15.46
N SER A 39 -8.89 -6.82 16.11
CA SER A 39 -9.38 -6.00 17.23
C SER A 39 -8.45 -6.00 18.44
N ASN A 40 -7.54 -6.96 18.57
CA ASN A 40 -6.56 -7.04 19.65
C ASN A 40 -5.20 -6.46 19.25
N GLY A 41 -5.11 -5.86 18.05
CA GLY A 41 -3.85 -5.36 17.51
C GLY A 41 -2.92 -6.46 17.00
N LYS A 42 -3.39 -7.70 16.82
CA LYS A 42 -2.58 -8.77 16.26
C LYS A 42 -2.59 -8.69 14.74
N GLU A 43 -1.41 -8.81 14.13
CA GLU A 43 -1.28 -8.89 12.67
C GLU A 43 -2.06 -10.10 12.12
N VAL A 44 -2.91 -9.84 11.14
CA VAL A 44 -3.73 -10.86 10.46
C VAL A 44 -3.49 -10.91 8.96
N VAL A 45 -2.89 -9.88 8.37
CA VAL A 45 -2.54 -9.81 6.96
C VAL A 45 -1.35 -8.89 6.74
N ARG A 46 -0.49 -9.24 5.79
CA ARG A 46 0.63 -8.43 5.32
C ARG A 46 0.71 -8.52 3.81
N VAL A 47 0.70 -7.37 3.14
CA VAL A 47 0.76 -7.29 1.68
C VAL A 47 1.79 -6.24 1.30
N THR A 48 2.65 -6.61 0.37
CA THR A 48 3.58 -5.67 -0.26
C THR A 48 3.00 -5.28 -1.62
N VAL A 49 2.95 -3.99 -1.88
CA VAL A 49 2.42 -3.44 -3.13
C VAL A 49 3.53 -2.62 -3.75
N ASP A 50 3.96 -3.01 -4.95
CA ASP A 50 4.63 -2.06 -5.82
C ASP A 50 3.56 -1.05 -6.20
N GLU A 51 3.77 0.24 -5.90
CA GLU A 51 2.86 1.30 -6.33
C GLU A 51 3.17 1.71 -7.77
N PRO A 52 2.52 1.19 -8.83
CA PRO A 52 2.27 2.02 -9.98
C PRO A 52 1.05 2.85 -9.60
N THR A 53 1.21 4.17 -9.52
CA THR A 53 0.11 5.15 -9.61
C THR A 53 -0.78 5.42 -8.38
N ALA A 54 -0.58 4.81 -7.22
CA ALA A 54 -1.24 5.29 -6.01
C ALA A 54 -0.58 6.60 -5.54
N GLU A 55 -1.33 7.71 -5.56
CA GLU A 55 -0.84 8.96 -4.98
C GLU A 55 -0.81 8.83 -3.45
N ARG A 56 0.35 9.16 -2.85
CA ARG A 56 0.52 9.26 -1.39
C ARG A 56 -0.60 10.13 -0.80
N PRO A 57 -1.16 9.77 0.37
CA PRO A 57 -2.45 10.28 0.83
C PRO A 57 -2.53 11.81 0.80
N GLY A 58 -3.52 12.27 0.02
CA GLY A 58 -3.84 13.65 -0.32
C GLY A 58 -4.88 13.74 -1.45
N GLN A 59 -4.98 12.71 -2.31
CA GLN A 59 -6.00 12.62 -3.36
C GLN A 59 -6.53 11.19 -3.44
N LEU A 60 -7.64 10.93 -2.72
CA LEU A 60 -8.39 9.69 -2.86
C LEU A 60 -9.28 9.81 -4.09
N ASN A 61 -8.93 9.13 -5.19
CA ASN A 61 -9.92 8.85 -6.23
C ASN A 61 -10.73 7.65 -5.76
N SER A 62 -11.81 7.93 -5.02
CA SER A 62 -12.87 6.95 -4.79
C SER A 62 -13.55 6.69 -6.14
N ILE A 63 -13.54 5.43 -6.57
CA ILE A 63 -14.47 4.90 -7.58
C ILE A 63 -15.76 4.43 -6.89
#